data_AF-M6E638-F1
#
_entry.id   AF-M6E638-F1
#
_cell.length_a   1.000
_cell.length_b   1.000
_cell.length_c   1.000
_cell.angle_alpha   90.00
_cell.angle_beta   90.00
_cell.angle_gamma   90.00
#
_symmetry.space_group_name_H-M   'P 1'
#
loop_
_entity.id
_entity.type
_entity.pdbx_description
1 polymer ?
#
loop_
_entity_poly.entity_id
_entity_poly.type
_entity_poly.pdbx_seq_one_letter_code
_entity_poly.pdbx_strand_id
1 'polypeptide(L)'
;MKDSKKLLLVKHNEGSYVMFLPTDLTSIRELRSALKNSLLENSFSNKAVIDIELAADEALTNSISANVISGSSEMIICRWKIKDHKFTMWIMDYGFGLRSPKPESFPVDIRVTNLDEYLNRVKQHQEKKCETLPLKGVRIPHRNVGRGLQIIQSLMDTFKITYHCGGGRISSDPDERNIQGSIIELGFDSSKHLV
;
A
#
# COMPACT_ATOMS: atom_id res chain seq x y z
N MET A 1 -31.47 -5.63 -12.15
CA MET A 1 -31.39 -4.90 -10.86
C MET A 1 -29.93 -4.76 -10.48
N LYS A 2 -29.39 -3.52 -10.53
CA LYS A 2 -28.03 -3.19 -10.08
C LYS A 2 -28.12 -2.90 -8.58
N ASP A 3 -28.07 -3.93 -7.75
CA ASP A 3 -28.11 -3.72 -6.30
C ASP A 3 -26.76 -3.18 -5.82
N SER A 4 -26.82 -1.92 -5.38
CA SER A 4 -26.02 -1.32 -4.32
C SER A 4 -24.51 -1.51 -4.42
N LYS A 5 -23.85 -0.52 -5.06
CA LYS A 5 -22.55 -0.02 -4.57
C LYS A 5 -22.77 0.47 -3.13
N LYS A 6 -22.86 -0.46 -2.18
CA LYS A 6 -22.88 -0.16 -0.75
C LYS A 6 -21.58 0.60 -0.52
N LEU A 7 -21.70 1.88 -0.19
CA LEU A 7 -20.57 2.79 0.02
C LEU A 7 -19.62 2.14 1.02
N LEU A 8 -18.55 1.53 0.51
CA LEU A 8 -17.44 1.03 1.32
C LEU A 8 -16.67 2.19 1.94
N LEU A 9 -16.84 3.41 1.41
CA LEU A 9 -16.29 4.65 1.92
C LEU A 9 -17.24 5.30 2.94
N VAL A 10 -16.79 5.42 4.18
CA VAL A 10 -17.45 6.22 5.22
C VAL A 10 -16.64 7.49 5.46
N LYS A 11 -17.26 8.65 5.21
CA LYS A 11 -16.72 9.97 5.56
C LYS A 11 -17.11 10.28 7.00
N HIS A 12 -16.14 10.40 7.88
CA HIS A 12 -16.31 10.87 9.24
C HIS A 12 -16.11 12.40 9.29
N ASN A 13 -16.54 13.02 10.38
CA ASN A 13 -16.27 14.44 10.63
C ASN A 13 -14.75 14.71 10.62
N GLU A 14 -14.34 15.93 10.27
CA GLU A 14 -12.95 16.42 10.34
C GLU A 14 -11.94 15.80 9.35
N GLY A 15 -12.35 15.54 8.11
CA GLY A 15 -11.41 15.08 7.06
C GLY A 15 -10.89 13.66 7.28
N SER A 16 -11.64 12.82 8.00
CA SER A 16 -11.33 11.40 8.21
C SER A 16 -12.20 10.52 7.32
N TYR A 17 -11.59 9.51 6.72
CA TYR A 17 -12.20 8.61 5.75
C TYR A 17 -11.82 7.17 6.08
N VAL A 18 -12.72 6.21 5.86
CA VAL A 18 -12.44 4.78 6.01
C VAL A 18 -13.06 3.98 4.88
N MET A 19 -12.31 3.01 4.36
CA MET A 19 -12.74 2.04 3.36
C MET A 19 -12.48 0.61 3.83
N PHE A 20 -13.44 -0.26 3.57
CA PHE A 20 -13.29 -1.71 3.74
C PHE A 20 -13.19 -2.33 2.35
N LEU A 21 -12.08 -2.99 2.04
CA LEU A 21 -11.77 -3.45 0.70
C LEU A 21 -11.61 -4.97 0.68
N PRO A 22 -12.20 -5.66 -0.32
CA PRO A 22 -11.90 -7.07 -0.53
C PRO A 22 -10.43 -7.23 -0.96
N THR A 23 -9.91 -8.44 -0.75
CA THR A 23 -8.57 -8.86 -1.19
C THR A 23 -8.57 -9.13 -2.70
N ASP A 24 -8.83 -8.11 -3.51
CA ASP A 24 -8.88 -8.16 -4.97
C ASP A 24 -8.22 -6.90 -5.56
N LEU A 25 -7.49 -7.04 -6.66
CA LEU A 25 -6.83 -5.93 -7.34
C LEU A 25 -7.81 -4.87 -7.85
N THR A 26 -9.12 -5.15 -7.97
CA THR A 26 -10.11 -4.11 -8.23
C THR A 26 -10.16 -3.04 -7.13
N SER A 27 -9.84 -3.41 -5.89
CA SER A 27 -9.81 -2.52 -4.73
C SER A 27 -8.82 -1.36 -4.89
N ILE A 28 -7.74 -1.57 -5.65
CA ILE A 28 -6.74 -0.53 -5.95
C ILE A 28 -7.40 0.65 -6.67
N ARG A 29 -8.19 0.37 -7.72
CA ARG A 29 -8.88 1.42 -8.47
C ARG A 29 -9.91 2.15 -7.62
N GLU A 30 -10.58 1.43 -6.73
CA GLU A 30 -11.58 2.01 -5.82
C GLU A 30 -10.94 2.95 -4.80
N LEU A 31 -9.85 2.50 -4.16
CA LEU A 31 -9.06 3.32 -3.25
C LEU A 31 -8.51 4.56 -3.94
N ARG A 32 -7.87 4.39 -5.11
CA ARG A 32 -7.29 5.50 -5.89
C ARG A 32 -8.33 6.58 -6.20
N SER A 33 -9.52 6.17 -6.65
CA SER A 33 -10.60 7.11 -6.92
C SER A 33 -11.06 7.87 -5.67
N ALA A 34 -11.11 7.22 -4.51
CA ALA A 34 -11.51 7.86 -3.25
C ALA A 34 -10.43 8.81 -2.73
N LEU A 35 -9.16 8.40 -2.78
CA LEU A 35 -8.01 9.23 -2.42
C LEU A 35 -7.98 10.50 -3.26
N LYS A 36 -8.04 10.36 -4.60
CA LYS A 36 -8.06 11.50 -5.53
C LYS A 36 -9.09 12.55 -5.13
N ASN A 37 -10.33 12.12 -4.94
CA ASN A 37 -11.43 13.01 -4.61
C ASN A 37 -11.18 13.71 -3.28
N SER A 38 -10.80 12.95 -2.23
CA SER A 38 -10.55 13.52 -0.91
C SER A 38 -9.36 14.48 -0.87
N LEU A 39 -8.29 14.21 -1.61
CA LEU A 39 -7.08 15.05 -1.66
C LEU A 39 -7.34 16.35 -2.43
N LEU A 40 -8.03 16.27 -3.58
CA LEU A 40 -8.41 17.45 -4.35
C LEU A 40 -9.40 18.35 -3.59
N GLU A 41 -10.39 17.75 -2.88
CA GLU A 41 -11.30 18.49 -1.98
C GLU A 41 -10.53 19.27 -0.90
N ASN A 42 -9.34 18.81 -0.51
CA ASN A 42 -8.48 19.44 0.50
C ASN A 42 -7.30 20.21 -0.12
N SER A 43 -7.40 20.58 -1.40
CA SER A 43 -6.43 21.45 -2.09
C SER A 43 -4.99 20.92 -2.17
N PHE A 44 -4.82 19.60 -2.20
CA PHE A 44 -3.53 19.01 -2.54
C PHE A 44 -3.23 19.24 -4.03
N SER A 45 -1.96 19.49 -4.37
CA SER A 45 -1.53 19.64 -5.76
C SER A 45 -1.67 18.33 -6.53
N ASN A 46 -1.84 18.39 -7.85
CA ASN A 46 -1.92 17.19 -8.69
C ASN A 46 -0.68 16.31 -8.55
N LYS A 47 0.51 16.90 -8.35
CA LYS A 47 1.74 16.16 -8.08
C LYS A 47 1.64 15.37 -6.77
N ALA A 48 1.24 16.03 -5.68
CA ALA A 48 1.06 15.36 -4.38
C ALA A 48 0.00 14.25 -4.46
N VAL A 49 -1.08 14.47 -5.20
CA VAL A 49 -2.11 13.44 -5.45
C VAL A 49 -1.50 12.20 -6.12
N ILE A 50 -0.70 12.38 -7.18
CA ILE A 50 -0.06 11.26 -7.89
C ILE A 50 0.91 10.50 -6.97
N ASP A 51 1.73 11.23 -6.20
CA ASP A 51 2.72 10.64 -5.30
C ASP A 51 2.02 9.79 -4.20
N ILE A 52 0.95 10.33 -3.60
CA ILE A 52 0.13 9.63 -2.59
C ILE A 52 -0.61 8.42 -3.19
N GLU A 53 -1.22 8.57 -4.38
CA GLU A 53 -1.92 7.47 -5.07
C GLU A 53 -0.97 6.30 -5.34
N LEU A 54 0.23 6.58 -5.85
CA LEU A 54 1.22 5.55 -6.18
C LEU A 54 1.70 4.82 -4.92
N ALA A 55 2.00 5.53 -3.83
CA ALA A 55 2.39 4.90 -2.57
C ALA A 55 1.25 4.06 -1.96
N ALA A 56 0.02 4.54 -2.03
CA ALA A 56 -1.15 3.81 -1.53
C ALA A 56 -1.45 2.56 -2.37
N ASP A 57 -1.28 2.62 -3.70
CA ASP A 57 -1.43 1.49 -4.61
C ASP A 57 -0.42 0.37 -4.27
N GLU A 58 0.85 0.73 -4.04
CA GLU A 58 1.89 -0.24 -3.67
C GLU A 58 1.61 -0.85 -2.28
N ALA A 59 1.22 -0.04 -1.30
CA ALA A 59 0.91 -0.51 0.05
C ALA A 59 -0.32 -1.43 0.09
N LEU A 60 -1.38 -1.10 -0.68
CA LEU A 60 -2.55 -1.94 -0.81
C LEU A 60 -2.25 -3.23 -1.59
N THR A 61 -1.43 -3.17 -2.64
CA THR A 61 -1.00 -4.37 -3.38
C THR A 61 -0.26 -5.35 -2.47
N ASN A 62 0.65 -4.83 -1.64
CA ASN A 62 1.36 -5.62 -0.63
C ASN A 62 0.40 -6.26 0.38
N SER A 63 -0.61 -5.50 0.83
CA SER A 63 -1.65 -5.97 1.76
C SER A 63 -2.51 -7.08 1.15
N ILE A 64 -2.91 -6.93 -0.13
CA ILE A 64 -3.65 -7.95 -0.88
C ILE A 64 -2.80 -9.21 -1.01
N SER A 65 -1.51 -9.07 -1.36
CA SER A 65 -0.60 -10.21 -1.47
C SER A 65 -0.47 -10.97 -0.15
N ALA A 66 -0.25 -10.26 0.96
CA ALA A 66 -0.15 -10.88 2.29
C ALA A 66 -1.42 -11.68 2.66
N ASN A 67 -2.61 -11.11 2.43
CA ASN A 67 -3.87 -11.84 2.66
C ASN A 67 -4.00 -13.06 1.74
N VAL A 68 -3.64 -12.95 0.46
CA VAL A 68 -3.73 -14.06 -0.49
C VAL A 68 -2.77 -15.20 -0.12
N ILE A 69 -1.53 -14.87 0.27
CA ILE A 69 -0.51 -15.85 0.65
C ILE A 69 -0.89 -16.58 1.93
N SER A 70 -1.44 -15.86 2.91
CA SER A 70 -1.91 -16.43 4.18
C SER A 70 -3.22 -17.21 4.07
N GLY A 71 -3.96 -17.05 2.96
CA GLY A 71 -5.30 -17.61 2.80
C GLY A 71 -6.37 -16.85 3.60
N SER A 72 -6.08 -15.62 4.04
CA SER A 72 -7.03 -14.77 4.74
C SER A 72 -8.10 -14.22 3.80
N SER A 73 -9.37 -14.40 4.16
CA SER A 73 -10.52 -13.83 3.47
C SER A 73 -11.03 -12.54 4.12
N GLU A 74 -10.33 -12.02 5.13
CA GLU A 74 -10.74 -10.81 5.82
C GLU A 74 -10.53 -9.57 4.94
N MET A 75 -11.40 -8.58 5.11
CA MET A 75 -11.31 -7.31 4.36
C MET A 75 -10.12 -6.49 4.85
N ILE A 76 -9.45 -5.83 3.92
CA ILE A 76 -8.41 -4.84 4.21
C ILE A 76 -9.09 -3.53 4.60
N ILE A 77 -8.61 -2.89 5.66
CA ILE A 77 -9.15 -1.62 6.15
C ILE A 77 -8.19 -0.50 5.76
N CYS A 78 -8.65 0.44 4.95
CA CYS A 78 -7.91 1.64 4.57
C CYS A 78 -8.54 2.85 5.26
N ARG A 79 -7.83 3.48 6.19
CA ARG A 79 -8.26 4.73 6.83
C ARG A 79 -7.31 5.84 6.47
N TRP A 80 -7.80 7.03 6.14
CA TRP A 80 -6.95 8.20 6.03
C TRP A 80 -7.57 9.43 6.67
N LYS A 81 -6.71 10.33 7.11
CA LYS A 81 -7.05 11.62 7.69
C LYS A 81 -6.30 12.71 6.95
N ILE A 82 -7.02 13.79 6.62
CA ILE A 82 -6.45 15.02 6.09
C ILE A 82 -6.72 16.12 7.11
N LYS A 83 -5.64 16.71 7.63
CA LYS A 83 -5.71 17.83 8.58
C LYS A 83 -4.50 18.72 8.39
N ASP A 84 -4.70 20.03 8.36
CA ASP A 84 -3.63 21.04 8.27
C ASP A 84 -2.64 20.75 7.11
N HIS A 85 -3.17 20.40 5.93
CA HIS A 85 -2.40 20.01 4.74
C HIS A 85 -1.52 18.76 4.90
N LYS A 86 -1.77 17.97 5.95
CA LYS A 86 -1.12 16.69 6.20
C LYS A 86 -2.08 15.56 5.93
N PHE A 87 -1.61 14.61 5.15
CA PHE A 87 -2.27 13.34 4.88
C PHE A 87 -1.60 12.27 5.75
N THR A 88 -2.42 11.48 6.44
CA THR A 88 -1.97 10.26 7.14
C THR A 88 -2.91 9.13 6.81
N MET A 89 -2.37 8.00 6.36
CA MET A 89 -3.13 6.82 5.98
C MET A 89 -2.63 5.59 6.74
N TRP A 90 -3.56 4.73 7.11
CA TRP A 90 -3.33 3.41 7.67
C TRP A 90 -4.00 2.37 6.76
N ILE A 91 -3.25 1.37 6.35
CA ILE A 91 -3.75 0.18 5.64
C ILE A 91 -3.53 -1.01 6.55
N MET A 92 -4.61 -1.60 7.02
CA MET A 92 -4.61 -2.76 7.92
C MET A 92 -5.06 -4.00 7.16
N ASP A 93 -4.17 -4.98 7.08
CA ASP A 93 -4.41 -6.30 6.48
C ASP A 93 -4.46 -7.39 7.57
N TYR A 94 -4.77 -8.61 7.17
CA TYR A 94 -4.88 -9.77 8.06
C TYR A 94 -4.07 -10.95 7.50
N GLY A 95 -2.91 -10.64 6.94
CA GLY A 95 -2.14 -11.51 6.05
C GLY A 95 -0.91 -12.18 6.68
N PHE A 96 -0.90 -12.48 7.98
CA PHE A 96 0.31 -12.82 8.77
C PHE A 96 1.43 -11.75 8.73
N GLY A 97 1.09 -10.55 8.25
CA GLY A 97 1.96 -9.39 8.14
C GLY A 97 2.89 -9.44 6.92
N LEU A 98 3.28 -8.25 6.44
CA LEU A 98 4.45 -8.09 5.59
C LEU A 98 5.70 -8.48 6.38
N ARG A 99 6.01 -9.77 6.43
CA ARG A 99 7.29 -10.25 6.95
C ARG A 99 8.34 -9.58 6.10
N SER A 100 9.27 -8.86 6.73
CA SER A 100 10.48 -8.42 6.06
C SER A 100 11.00 -9.64 5.31
N PRO A 101 11.01 -9.65 3.96
CA PRO A 101 12.11 -10.35 3.33
C PRO A 101 13.31 -9.65 3.97
N LYS A 102 14.21 -10.38 4.63
CA LYS A 102 15.56 -9.85 4.90
C LYS A 102 15.87 -8.98 3.70
N PRO A 103 16.08 -7.66 3.86
CA PRO A 103 16.25 -6.79 2.70
C PRO A 103 17.28 -7.50 1.87
N GLU A 104 16.85 -8.11 0.76
CA GLU A 104 17.79 -8.76 -0.12
C GLU A 104 18.65 -7.58 -0.47
N SER A 105 19.89 -7.64 -0.01
CA SER A 105 20.88 -6.61 -0.17
C SER A 105 21.06 -6.52 -1.67
N PHE A 106 20.18 -5.77 -2.32
CA PHE A 106 20.51 -5.14 -3.56
C PHE A 106 21.75 -4.35 -3.20
N PRO A 107 22.88 -4.63 -3.87
CA PRO A 107 24.11 -3.93 -3.59
C PRO A 107 23.75 -2.45 -3.58
N VAL A 108 24.01 -1.81 -2.45
CA VAL A 108 24.08 -0.36 -2.33
C VAL A 108 25.25 0.06 -3.21
N ASP A 109 25.02 0.05 -4.52
CA ASP A 109 25.84 0.64 -5.56
C ASP A 109 25.10 0.47 -6.89
N ILE A 110 24.06 1.28 -7.11
CA ILE A 110 23.64 1.60 -8.49
C ILE A 110 24.59 2.70 -8.98
N ARG A 111 25.88 2.37 -9.10
CA ARG A 111 26.73 2.96 -10.15
C ARG A 111 26.47 2.15 -11.41
N VAL A 112 25.24 2.18 -11.89
CA VAL A 112 24.93 1.55 -13.18
C VAL A 112 25.39 2.51 -14.26
N THR A 113 26.45 2.11 -14.96
CA THR A 113 27.09 2.90 -16.02
C THR A 113 26.30 2.93 -17.33
N ASN A 114 25.27 2.08 -17.52
CA ASN A 114 24.37 2.15 -18.68
C ASN A 114 22.91 1.72 -18.40
N LEU A 115 21.96 2.31 -19.12
CA LEU A 115 20.52 2.10 -18.96
C LEU A 115 20.04 0.67 -19.31
N ASP A 116 20.68 0.01 -20.28
CA ASP A 116 20.29 -1.33 -20.75
C ASP A 116 20.54 -2.41 -19.71
N GLU A 117 21.64 -2.29 -18.96
CA GLU A 117 21.98 -3.21 -17.86
C GLU A 117 21.00 -3.05 -16.70
N TYR A 118 20.57 -1.82 -16.40
CA TYR A 118 19.52 -1.57 -15.43
C TYR A 118 18.21 -2.23 -15.86
N LEU A 119 17.75 -1.99 -17.10
CA LEU A 119 16.51 -2.54 -17.62
C LEU A 119 16.53 -4.08 -17.68
N ASN A 120 17.66 -4.68 -18.03
CA ASN A 120 17.81 -6.14 -18.02
C ASN A 120 17.77 -6.72 -16.61
N ARG A 121 18.39 -6.07 -15.61
CA ARG A 121 18.27 -6.48 -14.20
C ARG A 121 16.84 -6.33 -13.68
N VAL A 122 16.12 -5.28 -14.10
CA VAL A 122 14.68 -5.11 -13.80
C VAL A 122 13.88 -6.27 -14.37
N LYS A 123 14.03 -6.56 -15.67
CA LYS A 123 13.33 -7.67 -16.34
C LYS A 123 13.64 -9.02 -15.69
N GLN A 124 14.91 -9.34 -15.45
CA GLN A 124 15.31 -10.59 -14.80
C GLN A 124 14.75 -10.73 -13.37
N HIS A 125 14.61 -9.63 -12.63
CA HIS A 125 13.97 -9.65 -11.31
C HIS A 125 12.46 -9.91 -11.42
N GLN A 126 11.79 -9.24 -12.36
CA GLN A 126 10.36 -9.40 -12.65
C GLN A 126 10.00 -10.80 -13.18
N GLU A 127 10.92 -11.44 -13.90
CA GLU A 127 10.78 -12.82 -14.37
C GLU A 127 10.95 -13.86 -13.25
N LYS A 128 11.74 -13.53 -12.21
CA LYS A 128 12.04 -14.44 -11.08
C LYS A 128 11.02 -14.38 -9.94
N LYS A 129 10.31 -13.26 -9.75
CA LYS A 129 9.27 -13.10 -8.70
C LYS A 129 7.93 -12.73 -9.34
N CYS A 130 7.08 -13.74 -9.51
CA CYS A 130 5.72 -13.59 -9.99
C CYS A 130 4.75 -14.09 -8.91
N GLU A 131 3.95 -13.20 -8.36
CA GLU A 131 2.86 -13.57 -7.43
C GLU A 131 1.56 -13.71 -8.21
N THR A 132 0.67 -14.60 -7.76
CA THR A 132 -0.65 -14.76 -8.39
C THR A 132 -1.70 -14.08 -7.54
N LEU A 133 -2.25 -12.97 -8.03
CA LEU A 133 -3.21 -12.14 -7.30
C LEU A 133 -4.59 -12.17 -7.97
N PRO A 134 -5.69 -12.07 -7.20
CA PRO A 134 -7.04 -12.02 -7.73
C PRO A 134 -7.35 -10.67 -8.37
N LEU A 135 -7.94 -10.69 -9.57
CA LEU A 135 -8.51 -9.54 -10.26
C LEU A 135 -9.92 -9.93 -10.76
N LYS A 136 -10.95 -9.28 -10.22
CA LYS A 136 -12.35 -9.64 -10.48
C LYS A 136 -12.62 -11.14 -10.21
N GLY A 137 -11.99 -11.68 -9.17
CA GLY A 137 -12.07 -13.10 -8.81
C GLY A 137 -11.24 -14.06 -9.67
N VAL A 138 -10.55 -13.57 -10.72
CA VAL A 138 -9.66 -14.39 -11.56
C VAL A 138 -8.21 -14.22 -11.12
N ARG A 139 -7.49 -15.32 -10.96
CA ARG A 139 -6.07 -15.33 -10.59
C ARG A 139 -5.20 -14.91 -11.77
N ILE A 140 -4.43 -13.82 -11.62
CA ILE A 140 -3.53 -13.29 -12.65
C ILE A 140 -2.08 -13.18 -12.13
N PRO A 141 -1.07 -13.34 -13.01
CA PRO A 141 0.32 -13.11 -12.65
C PRO A 141 0.60 -11.61 -12.42
N HIS A 142 1.19 -11.28 -11.28
CA HIS A 142 1.65 -9.97 -10.88
C HIS A 142 3.18 -9.95 -10.80
N ARG A 143 3.82 -9.12 -11.63
CA ARG A 143 5.26 -9.16 -11.92
C ARG A 143 6.09 -8.08 -11.20
N ASN A 144 5.47 -7.17 -10.46
CA ASN A 144 6.14 -6.03 -9.81
C ASN A 144 6.44 -6.27 -8.32
N VAL A 145 6.80 -7.50 -7.96
CA VAL A 145 7.07 -7.87 -6.56
C VAL A 145 8.43 -7.32 -6.12
N GLY A 146 8.49 -6.69 -4.95
CA GLY A 146 9.75 -6.35 -4.26
C GLY A 146 10.25 -4.91 -4.39
N ARG A 147 9.57 -4.03 -5.14
CA ARG A 147 9.93 -2.59 -5.24
C ARG A 147 8.98 -1.66 -4.48
N GLY A 148 7.80 -2.12 -4.13
CA GLY A 148 6.75 -1.28 -3.53
C GLY A 148 7.22 -0.52 -2.29
N LEU A 149 7.99 -1.16 -1.40
CA LEU A 149 8.51 -0.49 -0.20
C LEU A 149 9.47 0.67 -0.53
N GLN A 150 10.33 0.49 -1.55
CA GLN A 150 11.26 1.54 -1.99
C GLN A 150 10.51 2.71 -2.64
N ILE A 151 9.48 2.40 -3.43
CA ILE A 151 8.60 3.42 -4.04
C ILE A 151 7.92 4.24 -2.94
N ILE A 152 7.30 3.58 -1.95
CA ILE A 152 6.64 4.26 -0.83
C ILE A 152 7.62 5.16 -0.07
N GLN A 153 8.82 4.66 0.27
CA GLN A 153 9.85 5.42 0.97
C GLN A 153 10.33 6.65 0.18
N SER A 154 10.30 6.60 -1.15
CA SER A 154 10.72 7.71 -2.01
C SER A 154 9.66 8.81 -2.19
N LEU A 155 8.37 8.47 -1.98
CA LEU A 155 7.24 9.36 -2.27
C LEU A 155 6.59 9.95 -1.01
N MET A 156 6.72 9.27 0.13
CA MET A 156 6.06 9.65 1.38
C MET A 156 7.07 10.25 2.37
N ASP A 157 6.64 11.25 3.14
CA ASP A 157 7.47 11.85 4.19
C ASP A 157 7.69 10.91 5.38
N THR A 158 6.71 10.06 5.68
CA THR A 158 6.81 9.04 6.71
C THR A 158 6.24 7.72 6.22
N PHE A 159 6.94 6.64 6.53
CA PHE A 159 6.52 5.29 6.25
C PHE A 159 6.82 4.39 7.45
N LYS A 160 5.82 3.69 7.96
CA LYS A 160 5.98 2.77 9.09
C LYS A 160 5.17 1.50 8.85
N ILE A 161 5.75 0.36 9.20
CA ILE A 161 5.04 -0.91 9.29
C ILE A 161 4.98 -1.29 10.76
N THR A 162 3.79 -1.62 11.23
CA THR A 162 3.56 -2.29 12.52
C THR A 162 2.72 -3.53 12.30
N TYR A 163 2.63 -4.38 13.30
CA TYR A 163 1.95 -5.67 13.23
C TYR A 163 0.93 -5.75 14.35
N HIS A 164 -0.28 -6.17 14.04
CA HIS A 164 -1.25 -6.54 15.06
C HIS A 164 -1.13 -8.03 15.33
N CYS A 165 -1.00 -8.37 16.61
CA CYS A 165 -0.78 -9.71 17.10
C CYS A 165 -2.01 -10.18 17.89
N GLY A 166 -2.12 -11.49 18.08
CA GLY A 166 -3.18 -12.05 18.92
C GLY A 166 -3.21 -11.43 20.32
N GLY A 167 -4.43 -11.26 20.87
CA GLY A 167 -4.65 -10.57 22.13
C GLY A 167 -4.67 -9.03 22.04
N GLY A 168 -4.73 -8.45 20.83
CA GLY A 168 -4.87 -7.01 20.62
C GLY A 168 -3.58 -6.21 20.79
N ARG A 169 -2.43 -6.89 20.85
CA ARG A 169 -1.11 -6.26 20.97
C ARG A 169 -0.66 -5.71 19.61
N ILE A 170 -0.02 -4.55 19.61
CA ILE A 170 0.69 -4.01 18.44
C ILE A 170 2.19 -4.16 18.67
N SER A 171 2.91 -4.69 17.67
CA SER A 171 4.36 -4.83 17.67
C SER A 171 4.97 -4.08 16.49
N SER A 172 6.22 -3.64 16.62
CA SER A 172 7.02 -3.15 15.49
C SER A 172 8.07 -4.19 15.06
N ASP A 173 8.10 -5.34 15.73
CA ASP A 173 9.00 -6.45 15.43
C ASP A 173 8.38 -7.36 14.36
N PRO A 174 8.99 -7.49 13.17
CA PRO A 174 8.51 -8.40 12.12
C PRO A 174 8.62 -9.88 12.48
N ASP A 175 9.44 -10.23 13.48
CA ASP A 175 9.66 -11.59 13.95
C ASP A 175 8.80 -11.94 15.18
N GLU A 176 7.88 -11.05 15.57
CA GLU A 176 6.98 -11.24 16.69
C GLU A 176 6.14 -12.52 16.54
N ARG A 177 5.93 -13.22 17.65
CA ARG A 177 5.08 -14.41 17.65
C ARG A 177 3.61 -14.01 17.50
N ASN A 178 2.88 -14.81 16.73
CA ASN A 178 1.42 -14.68 16.59
C ASN A 178 0.97 -13.37 15.91
N ILE A 179 1.70 -12.90 14.90
CA ILE A 179 1.25 -11.82 14.00
C ILE A 179 0.00 -12.28 13.25
N GLN A 180 -1.05 -11.46 13.30
CA GLN A 180 -2.32 -11.67 12.60
C GLN A 180 -2.37 -10.87 11.29
N GLY A 181 -1.69 -9.72 11.24
CA GLY A 181 -1.54 -8.91 10.01
C GLY A 181 -0.66 -7.69 10.23
N SER A 182 -0.52 -6.86 9.19
CA SER A 182 0.21 -5.59 9.28
C SER A 182 -0.72 -4.37 9.30
N ILE A 183 -0.15 -3.27 9.79
CA ILE A 183 -0.67 -1.91 9.69
C ILE A 183 0.43 -1.08 9.03
N ILE A 184 0.18 -0.67 7.80
CA ILE A 184 1.06 0.18 7.01
C ILE A 184 0.60 1.63 7.19
N GLU A 185 1.46 2.47 7.76
CA GLU A 185 1.24 3.90 7.92
C GLU A 185 2.01 4.70 6.87
N LEU A 186 1.31 5.57 6.15
CA LEU A 186 1.84 6.49 5.16
C LEU A 186 1.54 7.93 5.60
N GLY A 187 2.54 8.81 5.57
CA GLY A 187 2.36 10.23 5.87
C GLY A 187 2.93 11.14 4.80
N PHE A 188 2.19 12.19 4.45
CA PHE A 188 2.58 13.22 3.48
C PHE A 188 2.23 14.61 4.03
N ASP A 189 3.15 15.54 3.98
CA ASP A 189 3.00 16.92 4.42
C ASP A 189 3.20 17.84 3.22
N SER A 190 2.10 18.33 2.62
CA SER A 190 2.21 19.08 1.38
C SER A 190 2.97 20.39 1.52
N SER A 191 3.15 20.90 2.74
CA SER A 191 3.94 22.10 2.99
C SER A 191 5.45 21.90 2.73
N LYS A 192 5.94 20.66 2.77
CA LYS A 192 7.34 20.32 2.50
C LYS A 192 7.66 20.22 1.00
N HIS A 193 6.63 20.19 0.16
CA HIS A 193 6.73 19.93 -1.29
C HIS A 193 6.27 21.13 -2.13
N LEU A 194 6.23 22.32 -1.52
CA LEU A 194 5.97 23.60 -2.18
C LEU A 194 7.24 24.03 -2.95
N VAL A 195 7.34 23.60 -4.21
CA VAL A 195 8.28 24.16 -5.20
C VAL A 195 7.48 24.86 -6.28
#